data_AF-A0A0S7ZBI1-F1
#
_entry.id   AF-A0A0S7ZBI1-F1
#
_cell.length_a   1.000
_cell.length_b   1.000
_cell.length_c   1.000
_cell.angle_alpha   90.00
_cell.angle_beta   90.00
_cell.angle_gamma   90.00
#
_symmetry.space_group_name_H-M   'P 1'
#
loop_
_entity.id
_entity.type
_entity.pdbx_description
1 polymer ?
#
loop_
_entity_poly.entity_id
_entity_poly.type
_entity_poly.pdbx_seq_one_letter_code
_entity_poly.pdbx_strand_id
1 'polypeptide(L)'
;MQNWIGIAIWILMGAGIGLFMRAVISRPEEQPGHAQIIMALGAFAALIGGMLGVGIFHLYEPLSLSVGGMTGAAVFAAAMTFVYRWGLRTLI
;
A
#
# COMPACT_ATOMS: atom_id res chain seq x y z
N MET A 1 -11.67 -11.50 -15.48
CA MET A 1 -10.81 -10.37 -15.91
C MET A 1 -10.86 -9.17 -14.96
N GLN A 2 -12.04 -8.74 -14.50
CA GLN A 2 -12.19 -7.59 -13.57
C GLN A 2 -11.30 -7.69 -12.32
N ASN A 3 -11.20 -8.87 -11.71
CA ASN A 3 -10.42 -9.02 -10.48
C ASN A 3 -8.92 -8.75 -10.67
N TRP A 4 -8.35 -9.23 -11.77
CA TRP A 4 -6.96 -8.97 -12.16
C TRP A 4 -6.69 -7.48 -12.39
N ILE A 5 -7.65 -6.75 -12.97
CA ILE A 5 -7.56 -5.30 -13.15
C ILE A 5 -7.53 -4.59 -11.79
N GLY A 6 -8.42 -4.96 -10.86
CA GLY A 6 -8.41 -4.35 -9.52
C GLY A 6 -7.13 -4.66 -8.74
N ILE A 7 -6.56 -5.86 -8.88
CA ILE A 7 -5.26 -6.20 -8.28
C ILE A 7 -4.15 -5.32 -8.85
N ALA A 8 -4.11 -5.11 -10.17
CA ALA A 8 -3.15 -4.20 -10.79
C ALA A 8 -3.31 -2.76 -10.28
N ILE A 9 -4.56 -2.30 -10.09
CA ILE A 9 -4.86 -0.99 -9.50
C ILE A 9 -4.35 -0.92 -8.06
N TRP A 10 -4.54 -1.95 -7.24
CA TRP A 10 -4.02 -1.97 -5.88
C TRP A 10 -2.50 -1.84 -5.84
N ILE A 11 -1.78 -2.54 -6.72
CA ILE A 11 -0.31 -2.45 -6.81
C ILE A 11 0.12 -1.02 -7.13
N LEU A 12 -0.46 -0.42 -8.18
CA LEU A 12 -0.13 0.94 -8.61
C LEU A 12 -0.49 1.97 -7.52
N MET A 13 -1.66 1.81 -6.90
CA MET A 13 -2.11 2.65 -5.80
C MET A 13 -1.19 2.52 -4.60
N GLY A 14 -0.80 1.30 -4.20
CA GLY A 14 0.10 1.06 -3.08
C GLY A 14 1.49 1.66 -3.30
N ALA A 15 2.05 1.52 -4.50
CA ALA A 15 3.30 2.16 -4.86
C ALA A 15 3.19 3.70 -4.83
N GLY A 16 2.09 4.24 -5.35
CA GLY A 16 1.79 5.68 -5.32
C GLY A 16 1.65 6.21 -3.88
N ILE A 17 0.96 5.48 -3.00
CA ILE A 17 0.85 5.81 -1.58
C ILE A 17 2.22 5.79 -0.90
N GLY A 18 3.08 4.82 -1.22
CA GLY A 18 4.46 4.79 -0.71
C GLY A 18 5.26 6.03 -1.10
N LEU A 19 5.19 6.46 -2.36
CA LEU A 19 5.84 7.70 -2.81
C LEU A 19 5.22 8.94 -2.16
N PHE A 20 3.89 8.99 -2.02
CA PHE A 20 3.21 10.08 -1.35
C PHE A 20 3.65 10.18 0.12
N MET A 21 3.72 9.06 0.83
CA MET A 21 4.19 9.00 2.22
C MET A 21 5.64 9.49 2.36
N ARG A 22 6.49 9.14 1.38
CA ARG A 22 7.86 9.65 1.32
C ARG A 22 7.90 11.18 1.19
N ALA A 23 7.01 11.76 0.39
CA ALA A 23 6.89 13.21 0.22
C ALA A 23 6.34 13.90 1.47
N VAL A 24 5.33 13.34 2.12
CA VAL A 24 4.73 13.87 3.36
C VAL A 24 5.72 13.82 4.53
N ILE A 25 6.45 12.71 4.67
CA ILE A 25 7.45 12.53 5.73
C ILE A 25 8.83 12.53 5.08
N SER A 26 9.27 13.68 4.53
CA SER A 26 10.58 13.80 3.90
C SER A 26 11.73 13.69 4.92
N ARG A 27 12.80 12.98 4.57
CA ARG A 27 14.02 12.88 5.38
C ARG A 27 15.25 13.22 4.53
N PRO A 28 16.06 14.23 4.89
CA PRO A 28 17.22 14.64 4.11
C PRO A 28 18.34 13.60 4.08
N GLU A 29 18.43 12.79 5.13
CA GLU A 29 19.48 11.76 5.32
C GLU A 29 19.14 10.42 4.65
N GLU A 30 18.14 10.43 3.76
CA GLU A 30 17.66 9.23 3.09
C GLU A 30 18.68 8.70 2.07
N GLN A 31 19.18 7.48 2.31
CA GLN A 31 20.09 6.83 1.38
C GLN A 31 19.42 6.54 0.02
N PRO A 32 20.19 6.55 -1.08
CA PRO A 32 19.68 6.14 -2.38
C PRO A 32 19.15 4.70 -2.33
N GLY A 33 17.94 4.48 -2.84
CA GLY A 33 17.29 3.16 -2.87
C GLY A 33 16.01 3.05 -2.01
N HIS A 34 15.82 3.92 -1.02
CA HIS A 34 14.60 3.88 -0.17
C HIS A 34 13.31 4.20 -0.93
N ALA A 35 13.40 4.93 -2.05
CA ALA A 35 12.27 5.17 -2.94
C ALA A 35 11.71 3.86 -3.52
N GLN A 36 12.60 2.97 -3.99
CA GLN A 36 12.22 1.68 -4.54
C GLN A 36 11.65 0.76 -3.45
N ILE A 37 12.26 0.78 -2.26
CA ILE A 37 11.80 -0.02 -1.12
C ILE A 37 10.40 0.40 -0.68
N ILE A 38 10.15 1.70 -0.50
CA ILE A 38 8.84 2.17 -0.02
C ILE A 38 7.74 1.95 -1.06
N MET A 39 8.05 2.02 -2.36
CA MET A 39 7.12 1.65 -3.41
C MET A 39 6.77 0.16 -3.36
N ALA A 40 7.78 -0.71 -3.27
CA ALA A 40 7.58 -2.16 -3.22
C ALA A 40 6.79 -2.56 -1.96
N LEU A 41 7.14 -1.97 -0.81
CA LEU A 41 6.42 -2.18 0.44
C LEU A 41 4.97 -1.71 0.35
N GLY A 42 4.72 -0.52 -0.19
CA GLY A 42 3.38 0.02 -0.38
C GLY A 42 2.53 -0.84 -1.30
N ALA A 43 3.08 -1.29 -2.42
CA ALA A 43 2.41 -2.21 -3.36
C ALA A 43 2.07 -3.56 -2.71
N PHE A 44 3.02 -4.16 -1.98
CA PHE A 44 2.80 -5.42 -1.29
C PHE A 44 1.76 -5.30 -0.16
N ALA A 45 1.82 -4.21 0.61
CA ALA A 45 0.83 -3.91 1.62
C ALA A 45 -0.57 -3.69 1.00
N ALA A 46 -0.67 -2.97 -0.13
CA ALA A 46 -1.95 -2.79 -0.80
C ALA A 46 -2.58 -4.12 -1.25
N LEU A 47 -1.79 -5.10 -1.67
CA LEU A 47 -2.29 -6.44 -2.00
C LEU A 47 -2.90 -7.14 -0.76
N ILE A 48 -2.18 -7.15 0.35
CA ILE A 48 -2.65 -7.76 1.61
C ILE A 48 -3.91 -7.05 2.09
N GLY A 49 -3.87 -5.73 2.19
CA GLY A 49 -5.01 -4.93 2.62
C GLY A 49 -6.21 -5.09 1.71
N GLY A 50 -6.01 -5.15 0.40
CA GLY A 50 -7.06 -5.37 -0.57
C GLY A 50 -7.72 -6.74 -0.44
N MET A 51 -6.93 -7.80 -0.30
CA MET A 51 -7.45 -9.15 -0.06
C MET A 51 -8.24 -9.25 1.25
N LEU A 52 -7.74 -8.65 2.33
CA LEU A 52 -8.44 -8.59 3.61
C LEU A 52 -9.75 -7.78 3.49
N GLY A 53 -9.70 -6.63 2.82
CA GLY A 53 -10.87 -5.78 2.60
C GLY A 53 -11.96 -6.45 1.76
N VAL A 54 -11.60 -7.19 0.71
CA VAL A 54 -12.56 -8.01 -0.04
C VAL A 54 -13.14 -9.12 0.84
N GLY A 55 -12.30 -9.79 1.63
CA GLY A 55 -12.75 -10.86 2.54
C GLY A 55 -13.77 -10.40 3.58
N ILE A 56 -13.73 -9.14 4.01
CA ILE A 56 -14.69 -8.60 4.99
C ILE A 56 -16.06 -8.31 4.36
N PHE A 57 -16.10 -7.78 3.13
CA PHE A 57 -17.34 -7.26 2.53
C PHE A 57 -17.93 -8.13 1.42
N HIS A 58 -17.14 -9.00 0.79
CA HIS A 58 -17.52 -9.82 -0.36
C HIS A 58 -16.93 -11.23 -0.25
N LEU A 59 -17.37 -11.99 0.77
CA LEU A 59 -16.84 -13.33 1.06
C LEU A 59 -17.18 -14.37 -0.02
N TYR A 60 -18.39 -14.29 -0.61
CA TYR A 60 -18.89 -15.31 -1.55
C TYR A 60 -18.71 -14.93 -3.03
N GLU A 61 -18.72 -13.63 -3.34
CA GLU A 61 -18.52 -13.10 -4.69
C GLU A 61 -17.39 -12.06 -4.66
N PRO A 62 -16.12 -12.49 -4.72
CA PRO A 62 -14.99 -11.60 -4.51
C PRO A 62 -14.87 -10.56 -5.63
N LEU A 63 -15.00 -9.29 -5.24
CA LEU A 63 -14.88 -8.13 -6.13
C LEU A 63 -13.70 -7.27 -5.69
N SER A 64 -12.59 -7.29 -6.44
CA SER A 64 -11.40 -6.51 -6.08
C SER A 64 -11.60 -5.00 -6.21
N LEU A 65 -12.52 -4.56 -7.06
CA LEU A 65 -12.92 -3.14 -7.17
C LEU A 65 -14.02 -2.74 -6.19
N SER A 66 -14.36 -3.60 -5.23
CA SER A 66 -15.29 -3.24 -4.17
C SER A 66 -14.73 -2.14 -3.28
N VAL A 67 -15.63 -1.44 -2.59
CA VAL A 67 -15.27 -0.44 -1.58
C VAL A 67 -14.35 -1.07 -0.53
N GLY A 68 -14.68 -2.28 -0.04
CA GLY A 68 -13.85 -3.01 0.92
C GLY A 68 -12.43 -3.25 0.43
N GLY A 69 -12.28 -3.78 -0.79
CA GLY A 69 -10.97 -4.02 -1.39
C GLY A 69 -10.14 -2.75 -1.59
N MET A 70 -10.76 -1.69 -2.13
CA MET A 70 -10.07 -0.41 -2.36
C MET A 70 -9.65 0.27 -1.05
N THR A 71 -10.57 0.35 -0.08
CA THR A 71 -10.29 0.97 1.22
C THR A 71 -9.25 0.16 2.00
N GLY A 72 -9.37 -1.18 2.01
CA GLY A 72 -8.40 -2.05 2.67
C GLY A 72 -7.01 -1.90 2.08
N ALA A 73 -6.89 -1.90 0.75
CA ALA A 73 -5.62 -1.70 0.05
C ALA A 73 -4.98 -0.35 0.40
N ALA A 74 -5.77 0.74 0.34
CA ALA A 74 -5.26 2.09 0.62
C ALA A 74 -4.83 2.27 2.09
N VAL A 75 -5.68 1.86 3.03
CA VAL A 75 -5.42 2.03 4.47
C VAL A 75 -4.22 1.21 4.90
N PHE A 76 -4.13 -0.05 4.47
CA PHE A 76 -3.03 -0.91 4.88
C PHE A 76 -1.70 -0.47 4.24
N ALA A 77 -1.71 -0.04 2.97
CA ALA A 77 -0.54 0.54 2.33
C ALA A 77 -0.07 1.81 3.06
N ALA A 78 -0.99 2.70 3.43
CA ALA A 78 -0.67 3.90 4.19
C ALA A 78 -0.08 3.56 5.56
N ALA A 79 -0.70 2.63 6.30
CA ALA A 79 -0.21 2.20 7.61
C ALA A 79 1.20 1.58 7.53
N MET A 80 1.44 0.67 6.60
CA MET A 80 2.74 0.00 6.48
C MET A 80 3.85 0.95 6.03
N THR A 81 3.57 1.83 5.06
CA THR A 81 4.54 2.84 4.60
C THR A 81 4.82 3.89 5.67
N PHE A 82 3.80 4.27 6.46
CA PHE A 82 3.97 5.11 7.64
C PHE A 82 4.87 4.45 8.69
N VAL A 83 4.61 3.19 9.05
CA VAL A 83 5.42 2.44 10.02
C VAL A 83 6.86 2.31 9.54
N TYR A 84 7.08 2.05 8.25
CA TYR A 84 8.43 2.03 7.66
C TYR A 84 9.14 3.38 7.81
N ARG A 85 8.47 4.49 7.46
CA ARG A 85 9.05 5.83 7.70
C ARG A 85 9.29 6.06 9.18
N TRP A 86 8.37 5.69 10.07
CA TRP A 86 8.56 5.88 11.49
C TRP A 86 9.74 5.05 12.03
N GLY A 87 9.90 3.79 11.63
CA GLY A 87 11.03 2.93 12.04
C GLY A 87 12.38 3.44 11.56
N LEU A 88 12.45 4.04 10.37
CA LEU A 88 13.66 4.74 9.92
C LEU A 88 14.06 5.91 10.85
N ARG A 89 13.16 6.43 11.69
CA ARG A 89 13.47 7.53 12.63
C ARG A 89 14.38 7.07 13.77
N THR A 90 14.31 5.80 14.14
CA THR A 90 15.03 5.27 15.32
C THR A 90 16.37 4.64 14.96
N LEU A 91 16.67 4.50 13.67
CA LEU A 91 17.88 3.86 13.15
C LEU A 91 18.92 4.86 12.62
N ILE A 92 18.52 6.12 12.45
CA ILE A 92 19.35 7.26 12.09
C ILE A 92 19.52 8.10 13.36
#